data_AF-A0A955TFZ6-F1
#
_entry.id   AF-A0A955TFZ6-F1
#
_cell.length_a   1.000
_cell.length_b   1.000
_cell.length_c   1.000
_cell.angle_alpha   90.00
_cell.angle_beta   90.00
_cell.angle_gamma   90.00
#
_symmetry.space_group_name_H-M   'P 1'
#
loop_
_entity.id
_entity.type
_entity.pdbx_description
1 polymer ?
#
loop_
_entity_poly.entity_id
_entity_poly.type
_entity_poly.pdbx_seq_one_letter_code
_entity_poly.pdbx_strand_id
1 'polypeptide(L)'
;MAEGPGGIERLDWRKIRYADQGSHSGGDDPQASAWGHEIPAPINWIDWILHSLTMALHIQKFLIGVVVMGLALLGSGCAVMPTPLTQDEIQQRVQEDLAQLTHYQEPVARPITLYEAMARALKYNLETRVQGLKEMVAHRQLDLAHYDMLPKVVANAAYNGRSNFAGASSQSLETGQQSLVSSTSSDKNIYTANLALSWDVLDFGLSYVRAEQAADDVLIAEEDKRRVANRVIQDVRSAFWKAVGAERALGRLAFLQDWVTQALGEVHQIRERALADPLTSLQYERELLSAQREIQQL
;
A
#
# COMPACT_ATOMS: atom_id res chain seq x y z
N MET A 1 41.14 -16.74 16.65
CA MET A 1 41.31 -16.35 18.08
C MET A 1 40.40 -15.16 18.31
N ALA A 2 39.22 -15.36 18.90
CA ALA A 2 38.96 -15.22 20.36
C ALA A 2 39.12 -13.73 20.77
N GLU A 3 38.18 -13.00 21.39
CA GLU A 3 37.08 -13.27 22.33
C GLU A 3 36.19 -12.00 22.41
N GLY A 4 34.95 -12.13 22.93
CA GLY A 4 33.92 -11.05 22.98
C GLY A 4 34.04 -10.05 24.15
N PRO A 5 32.95 -9.32 24.44
CA PRO A 5 32.57 -9.17 25.83
C PRO A 5 31.06 -9.35 26.07
N GLY A 6 30.73 -10.28 26.97
CA GLY A 6 29.43 -10.33 27.64
C GLY A 6 29.47 -9.53 28.93
N GLY A 7 28.55 -8.59 29.09
CA GLY A 7 28.27 -7.89 30.35
C GLY A 7 26.83 -8.16 30.76
N ILE A 8 26.63 -9.01 31.76
CA ILE A 8 25.34 -9.30 32.38
C ILE A 8 25.25 -8.45 33.66
N GLU A 9 24.38 -7.44 33.65
CA GLU A 9 24.02 -6.66 34.84
C GLU A 9 23.19 -7.52 35.81
N ARG A 10 23.66 -7.61 37.05
CA ARG A 10 22.98 -8.25 38.18
C ARG A 10 22.12 -7.20 38.88
N LEU A 11 20.80 -7.40 38.89
CA LEU A 11 19.86 -6.58 39.67
C LEU A 11 19.94 -6.96 41.16
N ASP A 12 20.31 -5.98 41.98
CA ASP A 12 20.43 -6.04 43.44
C ASP A 12 19.07 -5.81 44.12
N TRP A 13 18.59 -6.83 44.84
CA TRP A 13 17.28 -6.84 45.51
C TRP A 13 17.33 -6.33 46.97
N ARG A 14 18.44 -5.72 47.43
CA ARG A 14 18.61 -5.24 48.82
C ARG A 14 18.23 -3.79 49.09
N LYS A 15 17.28 -3.20 48.36
CA LYS A 15 16.71 -1.88 48.73
C LYS A 15 15.22 -1.99 49.01
N ILE A 16 14.93 -2.68 50.11
CA ILE A 16 13.63 -2.64 50.79
C ILE A 16 13.69 -1.53 51.85
N ARG A 17 12.72 -0.60 51.74
CA ARG A 17 12.04 0.20 52.77
C ARG A 17 12.87 0.75 53.93
N TYR A 18 12.77 2.06 54.18
CA TYR A 18 12.20 2.66 55.41
C TYR A 18 12.42 4.18 55.37
N ALA A 19 11.32 4.94 55.30
CA ALA A 19 11.17 6.31 55.79
C ALA A 19 9.65 6.55 55.84
N ASP A 20 9.00 6.31 56.97
CA ASP A 20 8.94 7.19 58.15
C ASP A 20 7.69 8.07 58.09
N GLN A 21 6.76 7.79 59.00
CA GLN A 21 5.88 8.77 59.60
C GLN A 21 5.68 8.38 61.07
N GLY A 22 6.49 8.97 61.95
CA GLY A 22 6.02 9.40 63.27
C GLY A 22 4.96 10.51 63.12
N SER A 23 4.16 10.88 64.14
CA SER A 23 4.32 10.68 65.57
C SER A 23 3.09 11.17 66.36
N HIS A 24 2.91 10.56 67.54
CA HIS A 24 2.49 11.14 68.83
C HIS A 24 1.01 11.50 69.13
N SER A 25 0.40 10.66 69.97
CA SER A 25 -0.07 10.92 71.35
C SER A 25 -1.02 9.78 71.72
N GLY A 26 -1.08 9.17 72.89
CA GLY A 26 -0.50 9.34 74.21
C GLY A 26 -1.03 8.12 75.01
N GLY A 27 -0.18 7.50 75.82
CA GLY A 27 -0.58 6.39 76.68
C GLY A 27 -0.49 6.82 78.13
N ASP A 28 -1.65 6.89 78.78
CA ASP A 28 -1.80 6.76 80.22
C ASP A 28 -2.45 5.39 80.47
N ASP A 29 -1.69 4.44 81.01
CA ASP A 29 -2.26 3.31 81.75
C ASP A 29 -2.36 3.73 83.23
N PRO A 30 -3.48 3.43 83.90
CA PRO A 30 -3.30 2.48 84.99
C PRO A 30 -4.47 1.50 85.18
N GLN A 31 -4.05 0.26 85.46
CA GLN A 31 -4.65 -0.70 86.40
C GLN A 31 -6.09 -1.20 86.19
N ALA A 32 -6.11 -2.51 85.89
CA ALA A 32 -6.81 -3.53 86.66
C ALA A 32 -8.30 -3.34 86.98
N SER A 33 -9.15 -4.04 86.25
CA SER A 33 -10.06 -5.07 86.80
C SER A 33 -11.07 -5.53 85.75
N ALA A 34 -11.60 -6.74 85.97
CA ALA A 34 -12.76 -7.35 85.34
C ALA A 34 -12.52 -8.18 84.06
N TRP A 35 -12.82 -9.46 84.22
CA TRP A 35 -12.95 -10.46 83.17
C TRP A 35 -14.13 -10.11 82.27
N GLY A 36 -13.87 -9.93 80.97
CA GLY A 36 -14.88 -9.84 79.93
C GLY A 36 -14.34 -10.45 78.64
N HIS A 37 -14.92 -11.57 78.22
CA HIS A 37 -14.65 -12.17 76.90
C HIS A 37 -15.25 -11.28 75.81
N GLU A 38 -14.41 -10.60 75.01
CA GLU A 38 -14.83 -10.01 73.74
C GLU A 38 -14.51 -10.97 72.58
N ILE A 39 -15.57 -11.37 71.88
CA ILE A 39 -15.56 -12.21 70.68
C ILE A 39 -15.21 -11.30 69.50
N PRO A 40 -14.28 -11.66 68.59
CA PRO A 40 -14.04 -10.87 67.39
C PRO A 40 -15.30 -10.87 66.50
N ALA A 41 -15.67 -9.69 65.99
CA ALA A 41 -16.82 -9.49 65.11
C ALA A 41 -16.84 -10.51 63.96
N PRO A 42 -18.01 -11.04 63.58
CA PRO A 42 -18.10 -12.05 62.55
C PRO A 42 -17.60 -11.49 61.22
N ILE A 43 -16.73 -12.25 60.55
CA ILE A 43 -16.41 -12.08 59.14
C ILE A 43 -17.73 -11.88 58.41
N ASN A 44 -17.94 -10.70 57.82
CA ASN A 44 -19.18 -10.33 57.17
C ASN A 44 -19.25 -11.10 55.84
N TRP A 45 -19.66 -12.37 55.93
CA TRP A 45 -19.82 -13.31 54.82
C TRP A 45 -20.73 -12.76 53.73
N ILE A 46 -21.60 -11.81 54.07
CA ILE A 46 -22.44 -11.05 53.15
C ILE A 46 -21.59 -10.21 52.17
N ASP A 47 -20.57 -9.49 52.64
CA ASP A 47 -19.69 -8.67 51.78
C ASP A 47 -18.81 -9.53 50.86
N TRP A 48 -18.41 -10.72 51.32
CA TRP A 48 -17.66 -11.70 50.53
C TRP A 48 -18.52 -12.34 49.43
N ILE A 49 -19.79 -12.62 49.73
CA ILE A 49 -20.78 -13.08 48.75
C ILE A 49 -21.10 -11.96 47.75
N LEU A 50 -21.30 -10.71 48.18
CA LEU A 50 -21.57 -9.59 47.27
C LEU A 50 -20.38 -9.26 46.34
N HIS A 51 -19.13 -9.35 46.82
CA HIS A 51 -17.95 -9.17 45.96
C HIS A 51 -17.74 -10.33 44.98
N SER A 52 -17.97 -11.58 45.41
CA SER A 52 -17.90 -12.73 44.50
C SER A 52 -19.02 -12.72 43.44
N LEU A 53 -20.23 -12.28 43.80
CA LEU A 53 -21.34 -12.11 42.86
C LEU A 53 -21.08 -10.99 41.84
N THR A 54 -20.48 -9.88 42.27
CA THR A 54 -20.16 -8.74 41.37
C THR A 54 -18.95 -9.01 40.47
N MET A 55 -17.93 -9.75 40.93
CA MET A 55 -16.86 -10.27 40.05
C MET A 55 -17.39 -11.28 39.04
N ALA A 56 -18.27 -12.20 39.44
CA ALA A 56 -18.89 -13.15 38.52
C ALA A 56 -19.69 -12.43 37.42
N LEU A 57 -20.41 -11.35 37.79
CA LEU A 57 -21.16 -10.53 36.83
C LEU A 57 -20.24 -9.77 35.85
N HIS A 58 -19.08 -9.27 36.30
CA HIS A 58 -18.11 -8.60 35.43
C HIS A 58 -17.40 -9.57 34.49
N ILE A 59 -17.03 -10.76 34.97
CA ILE A 59 -16.43 -11.82 34.16
C ILE A 59 -17.41 -12.31 33.09
N GLN A 60 -18.69 -12.45 33.44
CA GLN A 60 -19.75 -12.82 32.49
C GLN A 60 -19.96 -11.74 31.41
N LYS A 61 -19.95 -10.46 31.78
CA LYS A 61 -20.03 -9.34 30.82
C LYS A 61 -18.79 -9.27 29.90
N PHE A 62 -17.60 -9.56 30.42
CA PHE A 62 -16.36 -9.60 29.63
C PHE A 62 -16.35 -10.78 28.65
N LEU A 63 -16.78 -11.98 29.09
CA LEU A 63 -16.95 -13.16 28.23
C LEU A 63 -17.97 -12.92 27.11
N ILE A 64 -19.12 -12.30 27.43
CA ILE A 64 -20.12 -11.93 26.41
C ILE A 64 -19.54 -10.90 25.42
N GLY A 65 -18.77 -9.93 25.89
CA GLY A 65 -18.11 -8.94 25.04
C GLY A 65 -17.10 -9.57 24.07
N VAL A 66 -16.29 -10.53 24.53
CA VAL A 66 -15.33 -11.27 23.69
C VAL A 66 -16.05 -12.17 22.67
N VAL A 67 -17.14 -12.83 23.07
CA VAL A 67 -17.93 -13.68 22.16
C VAL A 67 -18.64 -12.85 21.09
N VAL A 68 -19.18 -11.68 21.42
CA VAL A 68 -19.83 -10.77 20.44
C VAL A 68 -18.80 -10.17 19.47
N MET A 69 -17.61 -9.81 19.94
CA MET A 69 -16.50 -9.36 19.08
C MET A 69 -16.01 -10.47 18.14
N GLY A 70 -15.90 -11.70 18.64
CA GLY A 70 -15.56 -12.88 17.83
C GLY A 70 -16.61 -13.22 16.77
N LEU A 71 -17.90 -13.06 17.10
CA LEU A 71 -18.99 -13.28 16.15
C LEU A 71 -19.04 -12.21 15.05
N ALA A 72 -18.67 -10.96 15.36
CA ALA A 72 -18.59 -9.88 14.38
C ALA A 72 -17.44 -10.08 13.37
N LEU A 73 -16.32 -10.67 13.81
CA LEU A 73 -15.17 -11.00 12.95
C LEU A 73 -15.43 -12.22 12.03
N LEU A 74 -16.33 -13.13 12.44
CA LEU A 74 -16.69 -14.32 11.65
C LEU A 74 -17.73 -14.03 10.55
N GLY A 75 -18.41 -12.88 10.58
CA GLY A 75 -19.44 -12.50 9.61
C GLY A 75 -18.91 -11.85 8.32
N SER A 76 -17.65 -11.43 8.29
CA SER A 76 -17.03 -10.76 7.13
C SER A 76 -16.07 -11.69 6.39
N GLY A 77 -16.55 -12.84 5.96
CA GLY A 77 -15.72 -13.75 5.19
C GLY A 77 -16.51 -14.89 4.62
N CYS A 78 -16.90 -14.80 3.35
CA CYS A 78 -16.91 -15.92 2.42
C CYS A 78 -17.19 -15.44 0.99
N ALA A 79 -16.30 -15.85 0.09
CA ALA A 79 -16.34 -15.72 -1.37
C ALA A 79 -16.24 -14.29 -1.94
N VAL A 80 -15.00 -13.77 -2.03
CA VAL A 80 -14.68 -12.76 -3.04
C VAL A 80 -14.56 -13.50 -4.38
N MET A 81 -15.65 -13.55 -5.14
CA MET A 81 -15.59 -13.98 -6.54
C MET A 81 -15.09 -12.78 -7.36
N PRO A 82 -13.93 -12.88 -8.03
CA PRO A 82 -13.48 -11.83 -8.93
C PRO A 82 -14.44 -11.77 -10.12
N THR A 83 -15.23 -10.71 -10.21
CA THR A 83 -16.00 -10.39 -11.41
C THR A 83 -15.03 -9.86 -12.47
N PRO A 84 -14.93 -10.49 -13.65
CA PRO A 84 -14.09 -9.96 -14.71
C PRO A 84 -14.61 -8.58 -15.12
N LEU A 85 -13.72 -7.60 -15.28
CA LEU A 85 -14.11 -6.31 -15.82
C LEU A 85 -14.62 -6.50 -17.26
N THR A 86 -15.79 -5.96 -17.54
CA THR A 86 -16.31 -5.85 -18.90
C THR A 86 -15.56 -4.77 -19.67
N GLN A 87 -15.54 -4.88 -21.00
CA GLN A 87 -14.85 -3.89 -21.85
C GLN A 87 -15.41 -2.47 -21.65
N ASP A 88 -16.71 -2.35 -21.41
CA ASP A 88 -17.39 -1.08 -21.18
C ASP A 88 -16.96 -0.43 -19.86
N GLU A 89 -16.84 -1.23 -18.78
CA GLU A 89 -16.33 -0.75 -17.48
C GLU A 89 -14.88 -0.28 -17.57
N ILE A 90 -14.04 -0.97 -18.36
CA ILE A 90 -12.65 -0.55 -18.59
C ILE A 90 -12.63 0.80 -19.32
N GLN A 91 -13.42 0.96 -20.38
CA GLN A 91 -13.46 2.23 -21.12
C GLN A 91 -14.00 3.37 -20.26
N GLN A 92 -15.06 3.14 -19.49
CA GLN A 92 -15.60 4.14 -18.59
C GLN A 92 -14.56 4.56 -17.54
N ARG A 93 -13.86 3.60 -16.93
CA ARG A 93 -12.80 3.88 -15.96
C ARG A 93 -11.63 4.64 -16.58
N VAL A 94 -11.21 4.29 -17.79
CA VAL A 94 -10.17 5.06 -18.51
C VAL A 94 -10.61 6.50 -18.74
N GLN A 95 -11.87 6.73 -19.14
CA GLN A 95 -12.38 8.09 -19.33
C GLN A 95 -12.43 8.89 -18.02
N GLU A 96 -12.91 8.27 -16.94
CA GLU A 96 -12.92 8.87 -15.60
C GLU A 96 -11.50 9.19 -15.12
N ASP A 97 -10.56 8.26 -15.27
CA ASP A 97 -9.17 8.44 -14.87
C ASP A 97 -8.51 9.57 -15.70
N LEU A 98 -8.74 9.62 -17.01
CA LEU A 98 -8.24 10.71 -17.88
C LEU A 98 -8.85 12.08 -17.51
N ALA A 99 -10.15 12.12 -17.19
CA ALA A 99 -10.81 13.35 -16.73
C ALA A 99 -10.21 13.84 -15.40
N GLN A 100 -9.95 12.93 -14.45
CA GLN A 100 -9.29 13.28 -13.19
C GLN A 100 -7.85 13.78 -13.39
N LEU A 101 -7.10 13.21 -14.34
CA LEU A 101 -5.73 13.62 -14.63
C LEU A 101 -5.61 15.06 -15.15
N THR A 102 -6.66 15.59 -15.79
CA THR A 102 -6.69 16.97 -16.31
C THR A 102 -7.24 17.96 -15.31
N HIS A 103 -8.14 17.54 -14.41
CA HIS A 103 -8.80 18.42 -13.45
C HIS A 103 -7.86 19.03 -12.41
N TYR A 104 -6.77 18.34 -12.04
CA TYR A 104 -5.83 18.82 -11.00
C TYR A 104 -4.60 19.55 -11.56
N GLN A 105 -4.59 19.90 -12.85
CA GLN A 105 -3.48 20.64 -13.44
C GLN A 105 -3.61 22.14 -13.19
N GLU A 106 -2.57 22.73 -12.62
CA GLU A 106 -2.51 24.16 -12.37
C GLU A 106 -2.44 24.96 -13.69
N PRO A 107 -3.32 25.95 -13.91
CA PRO A 107 -3.35 26.71 -15.16
C PRO A 107 -2.04 27.48 -15.39
N VAL A 108 -1.75 27.77 -16.66
CA VAL A 108 -0.60 28.59 -17.05
C VAL A 108 -1.01 30.05 -16.96
N ALA A 109 -0.66 30.72 -15.87
CA ALA A 109 -0.99 32.14 -15.67
C ALA A 109 0.11 33.10 -16.15
N ARG A 110 1.33 32.59 -16.40
CA ARG A 110 2.54 33.39 -16.65
C ARG A 110 3.39 32.74 -17.73
N PRO A 111 4.31 33.48 -18.39
CA PRO A 111 5.32 32.87 -19.24
C PRO A 111 6.10 31.79 -18.47
N ILE A 112 6.22 30.61 -19.06
CA ILE A 112 6.82 29.44 -18.42
C ILE A 112 8.34 29.55 -18.52
N THR A 113 9.02 29.54 -17.36
CA THR A 113 10.48 29.45 -17.31
C THR A 113 10.95 28.00 -17.45
N LEU A 114 12.22 27.77 -17.78
CA LEU A 114 12.79 26.41 -17.89
C LEU A 114 12.55 25.58 -16.63
N TYR A 115 12.80 26.16 -15.45
CA TYR A 115 12.61 25.47 -14.17
C TYR A 115 11.14 25.18 -13.88
N GLU A 116 10.25 26.11 -14.23
CA GLU A 116 8.80 25.88 -14.10
C GLU A 116 8.33 24.76 -15.04
N ALA A 117 8.84 24.70 -16.28
CA ALA A 117 8.55 23.61 -17.21
C ALA A 117 9.01 22.26 -16.65
N MET A 118 10.22 22.19 -16.08
CA MET A 118 10.75 20.97 -15.44
C MET A 118 9.91 20.55 -14.23
N ALA A 119 9.55 21.49 -13.35
CA ALA A 119 8.74 21.20 -12.17
C ALA A 119 7.34 20.70 -12.55
N ARG A 120 6.69 21.36 -13.53
CA ARG A 120 5.39 20.92 -14.07
C ARG A 120 5.49 19.55 -14.73
N ALA A 121 6.55 19.29 -15.48
CA ALA A 121 6.78 17.98 -16.09
C ALA A 121 6.92 16.89 -15.04
N LEU A 122 7.76 17.05 -14.02
CA LEU A 122 7.88 16.04 -12.95
C LEU A 122 6.58 15.84 -12.18
N LYS A 123 5.80 16.91 -11.95
CA LYS A 123 4.55 16.86 -11.18
C LYS A 123 3.40 16.17 -11.93
N TYR A 124 3.30 16.38 -13.24
CA TYR A 124 2.14 15.94 -14.04
C TYR A 124 2.47 14.87 -15.08
N ASN A 125 3.71 14.36 -15.12
CA ASN A 125 4.10 13.31 -16.06
C ASN A 125 3.59 11.92 -15.61
N LEU A 126 2.88 11.24 -16.52
CA LEU A 126 2.28 9.94 -16.27
C LEU A 126 3.33 8.83 -16.07
N GLU A 127 4.42 8.86 -16.83
CA GLU A 127 5.50 7.87 -16.74
C GLU A 127 6.16 7.89 -15.34
N THR A 128 6.38 9.08 -14.78
CA THR A 128 6.91 9.27 -13.43
C THR A 128 5.95 8.71 -12.38
N ARG A 129 4.64 8.92 -12.55
CA ARG A 129 3.61 8.36 -11.66
C ARG A 129 3.55 6.84 -11.72
N VAL A 130 3.62 6.27 -12.93
CA VAL A 130 3.68 4.80 -13.12
C VAL A 130 4.90 4.22 -12.43
N GLN A 131 6.05 4.89 -12.54
CA GLN A 131 7.27 4.41 -11.89
C GLN A 131 7.19 4.46 -10.36
N GLY A 132 6.54 5.48 -9.79
CA GLY A 132 6.22 5.50 -8.35
C GLY A 132 5.29 4.36 -7.91
N LEU A 133 4.31 3.98 -8.73
CA LEU A 133 3.45 2.81 -8.44
C LEU A 133 4.24 1.49 -8.51
N LYS A 134 5.17 1.35 -9.45
CA LYS A 134 6.04 0.17 -9.55
C LYS A 134 6.93 -0.01 -8.32
N GLU A 135 7.55 1.07 -7.85
CA GLU A 135 8.30 1.11 -6.58
C GLU A 135 7.43 0.64 -5.41
N MET A 136 6.19 1.15 -5.29
CA MET A 136 5.26 0.69 -4.25
C MET A 136 4.92 -0.80 -4.37
N VAL A 137 4.74 -1.31 -5.59
CA VAL A 137 4.50 -2.75 -5.82
C VAL A 137 5.71 -3.58 -5.39
N ALA A 138 6.93 -3.15 -5.70
CA ALA A 138 8.15 -3.83 -5.27
C ALA A 138 8.23 -3.88 -3.73
N HIS A 139 7.95 -2.77 -3.03
CA HIS A 139 7.89 -2.78 -1.57
C HIS A 139 6.85 -3.76 -1.02
N ARG A 140 5.67 -3.86 -1.63
CA ARG A 140 4.64 -4.83 -1.21
C ARG A 140 5.07 -6.27 -1.45
N GLN A 141 5.80 -6.54 -2.52
CA GLN A 141 6.35 -7.87 -2.77
C GLN A 141 7.42 -8.23 -1.73
N LEU A 142 8.26 -7.26 -1.35
CA LEU A 142 9.22 -7.44 -0.26
C LEU A 142 8.52 -7.74 1.08
N ASP A 143 7.46 -7.01 1.42
CA ASP A 143 6.68 -7.27 2.63
C ASP A 143 6.10 -8.70 2.63
N LEU A 144 5.53 -9.14 1.50
CA LEU A 144 5.00 -10.49 1.33
C LEU A 144 6.09 -11.56 1.50
N ALA A 145 7.27 -11.33 0.91
CA ALA A 145 8.40 -12.24 1.05
C ALA A 145 8.89 -12.35 2.51
N HIS A 146 8.84 -11.26 3.28
CA HIS A 146 9.12 -11.30 4.72
C HIS A 146 8.08 -12.12 5.50
N TYR A 147 6.79 -12.00 5.14
CA TYR A 147 5.74 -12.77 5.80
C TYR A 147 5.81 -14.27 5.51
N ASP A 148 6.29 -14.66 4.33
CA ASP A 148 6.49 -16.07 3.98
C ASP A 148 7.55 -16.77 4.86
N MET A 149 8.45 -16.01 5.49
CA MET A 149 9.43 -16.54 6.44
C MET A 149 8.83 -16.87 7.83
N LEU A 150 7.60 -16.43 8.11
CA LEU A 150 6.94 -16.65 9.40
C LEU A 150 6.27 -18.03 9.49
N PRO A 151 6.16 -18.62 10.70
CA PRO A 151 5.43 -19.87 10.89
C PRO A 151 3.96 -19.71 10.51
N LYS A 152 3.44 -20.68 9.76
CA LYS A 152 2.04 -20.69 9.31
C LYS A 152 1.19 -21.37 10.38
N VAL A 153 0.11 -20.70 10.77
CA VAL A 153 -0.90 -21.22 11.71
C VAL A 153 -2.21 -21.38 10.96
N VAL A 154 -2.72 -22.60 10.90
CA VAL A 154 -3.95 -22.95 10.20
C VAL A 154 -4.94 -23.54 11.20
N ALA A 155 -6.07 -22.86 11.36
CA ALA A 155 -7.20 -23.37 12.12
C ALA A 155 -8.23 -23.93 11.14
N ASN A 156 -8.57 -25.21 11.28
CA ASN A 156 -9.58 -25.86 10.47
C ASN A 156 -10.73 -26.33 11.37
N ALA A 157 -11.95 -26.21 10.88
CA ALA A 157 -13.13 -26.80 11.48
C ALA A 157 -13.95 -27.45 10.36
N ALA A 158 -14.34 -28.70 10.55
CA ALA A 158 -15.09 -29.49 9.59
C ALA A 158 -16.27 -30.17 10.27
N TYR A 159 -17.41 -30.13 9.60
CA TYR A 159 -18.58 -30.90 9.98
C TYR A 159 -18.91 -31.87 8.85
N ASN A 160 -18.86 -33.16 9.15
CA ASN A 160 -19.18 -34.22 8.21
C ASN A 160 -20.41 -34.98 8.72
N GLY A 161 -21.57 -34.67 8.16
CA GLY A 161 -22.82 -35.37 8.41
C GLY A 161 -23.14 -36.33 7.28
N ARG A 162 -23.41 -37.60 7.59
CA ARG A 162 -23.90 -38.59 6.63
C ARG A 162 -25.41 -38.76 6.77
N SER A 163 -26.10 -39.18 5.71
CA SER A 163 -27.55 -39.49 5.77
C SER A 163 -27.83 -40.83 6.45
N ASN A 164 -26.96 -41.82 6.24
CA ASN A 164 -27.10 -43.19 6.73
C ASN A 164 -25.93 -43.55 7.67
N PHE A 165 -26.17 -44.42 8.66
CA PHE A 165 -25.11 -44.96 9.50
C PHE A 165 -24.20 -45.89 8.69
N ALA A 166 -22.90 -45.88 8.99
CA ALA A 166 -21.94 -46.79 8.37
C ALA A 166 -22.10 -48.19 9.00
N GLY A 167 -22.86 -49.07 8.36
CA GLY A 167 -23.07 -50.44 8.83
C GLY A 167 -22.09 -51.42 8.18
N ALA A 168 -21.56 -52.35 8.97
CA ALA A 168 -20.81 -53.49 8.49
C ALA A 168 -21.54 -54.78 8.88
N SER A 169 -21.49 -55.77 7.99
CA SER A 169 -21.91 -57.13 8.30
C SER A 169 -20.83 -58.12 7.86
N SER A 170 -20.58 -59.12 8.69
CA SER A 170 -19.60 -60.16 8.43
C SER A 170 -20.26 -61.36 7.74
N GLN A 171 -19.51 -62.03 6.87
CA GLN A 171 -19.89 -63.28 6.22
C GLN A 171 -18.96 -64.39 6.72
N SER A 172 -19.54 -65.55 7.06
CA SER A 172 -18.75 -66.73 7.40
C SER A 172 -17.98 -67.21 6.17
N LEU A 173 -16.67 -67.33 6.29
CA LEU A 173 -15.78 -67.81 5.22
C LEU A 173 -15.98 -69.30 4.91
N GLU A 174 -16.55 -70.07 5.83
CA GLU A 174 -16.71 -71.53 5.71
C GLU A 174 -18.09 -71.92 5.16
N THR A 175 -19.14 -71.21 5.57
CA THR A 175 -20.53 -71.52 5.17
C THR A 175 -21.09 -70.54 4.14
N GLY A 176 -20.38 -69.45 3.83
CA GLY A 176 -20.82 -68.39 2.93
C GLY A 176 -22.05 -67.62 3.43
N GLN A 177 -22.53 -67.87 4.65
CA GLN A 177 -23.71 -67.20 5.20
C GLN A 177 -23.34 -65.97 6.03
N GLN A 178 -24.11 -64.90 5.86
CA GLN A 178 -23.97 -63.64 6.60
C GLN A 178 -24.34 -63.87 8.07
N SER A 179 -23.45 -63.54 9.01
CA SER A 179 -23.63 -63.98 10.40
C SER A 179 -24.53 -63.08 11.24
N LEU A 180 -24.78 -61.82 10.87
CA LEU A 180 -25.54 -60.84 11.68
C LEU A 180 -26.32 -59.80 10.83
N VAL A 181 -27.28 -59.10 11.46
CA VAL A 181 -27.86 -57.85 10.95
C VAL A 181 -26.80 -56.74 10.95
N SER A 182 -26.83 -55.87 9.92
CA SER A 182 -25.86 -54.78 9.78
C SER A 182 -25.79 -53.94 11.06
N SER A 183 -24.60 -53.86 11.65
CA SER A 183 -24.35 -53.14 12.89
C SER A 183 -23.33 -52.04 12.65
N THR A 184 -23.41 -50.97 13.45
CA THR A 184 -22.53 -49.80 13.32
C THR A 184 -21.94 -49.45 14.67
N SER A 185 -20.68 -49.03 14.67
CA SER A 185 -19.98 -48.47 15.83
C SER A 185 -19.49 -47.04 15.57
N SER A 186 -19.83 -46.47 14.40
CA SER A 186 -19.34 -45.16 13.97
C SER A 186 -20.46 -44.14 14.01
N ASP A 187 -20.15 -42.96 14.53
CA ASP A 187 -21.08 -41.84 14.57
C ASP A 187 -21.42 -41.33 13.17
N LYS A 188 -22.69 -40.94 12.99
CA LYS A 188 -23.24 -40.42 11.74
C LYS A 188 -22.82 -38.98 11.45
N ASN A 189 -22.58 -38.20 12.49
CA ASN A 189 -22.19 -36.79 12.43
C ASN A 189 -20.86 -36.62 13.16
N ILE A 190 -19.83 -36.20 12.44
CA ILE A 190 -18.48 -36.00 13.01
C ILE A 190 -18.16 -34.51 12.91
N TYR A 191 -17.81 -33.92 14.04
CA TYR A 191 -17.26 -32.58 14.12
C TYR A 191 -15.76 -32.67 14.43
N THR A 192 -14.94 -32.03 13.60
CA THR A 192 -13.48 -32.01 13.76
C THR A 192 -13.03 -30.56 13.79
N ALA A 193 -12.27 -30.17 14.81
CA ALA A 193 -11.57 -28.90 14.86
C ALA A 193 -10.09 -29.16 15.14
N ASN A 194 -9.20 -28.56 14.35
CA ASN A 194 -7.76 -28.73 14.50
C ASN A 194 -7.03 -27.41 14.27
N LEU A 195 -6.03 -27.16 15.11
CA LEU A 195 -5.08 -26.07 14.96
C LEU A 195 -3.73 -26.69 14.60
N ALA A 196 -3.18 -26.32 13.44
CA ALA A 196 -1.88 -26.78 12.98
C ALA A 196 -0.92 -25.59 12.91
N LEU A 197 0.26 -25.75 13.51
CA LEU A 197 1.39 -24.85 13.35
C LEU A 197 2.46 -25.58 12.57
N SER A 198 2.91 -25.00 11.46
CA SER A 198 3.99 -25.54 10.63
C SER A 198 5.09 -24.51 10.46
N TRP A 199 6.32 -24.92 10.76
CA TRP A 199 7.53 -24.14 10.48
C TRP A 199 8.60 -25.07 9.92
N ASP A 200 9.03 -24.82 8.70
CA ASP A 200 10.03 -25.63 7.99
C ASP A 200 11.31 -24.80 7.79
N VAL A 201 12.44 -25.36 8.25
CA VAL A 201 13.76 -24.71 8.18
C VAL A 201 14.27 -24.61 6.73
N LEU A 202 13.93 -25.59 5.87
CA LEU A 202 14.30 -25.54 4.46
C LEU A 202 13.47 -24.49 3.71
N ASP A 203 12.16 -24.41 3.99
CA ASP A 203 11.27 -23.40 3.40
C ASP A 203 11.65 -21.99 3.88
N PHE A 204 12.12 -21.86 5.13
CA PHE A 204 12.70 -20.62 5.64
C PHE A 204 13.94 -20.21 4.83
N GLY A 205 14.87 -21.13 4.55
CA GLY A 205 16.09 -20.83 3.79
C GLY A 205 15.80 -20.34 2.36
N LEU A 206 14.83 -20.97 1.67
CA LEU A 206 14.40 -20.51 0.36
C LEU A 206 13.67 -19.16 0.42
N SER A 207 12.82 -18.97 1.42
CA SER A 207 12.07 -17.72 1.62
C SER A 207 12.98 -16.54 1.95
N TYR A 208 14.06 -16.77 2.71
CA TYR A 208 15.09 -15.76 2.98
C TYR A 208 15.75 -15.25 1.70
N VAL A 209 16.19 -16.16 0.82
CA VAL A 209 16.81 -15.76 -0.47
C VAL A 209 15.81 -15.00 -1.36
N ARG A 210 14.53 -15.39 -1.35
CA ARG A 210 13.48 -14.64 -2.06
C ARG A 210 13.25 -13.26 -1.47
N ALA A 211 13.30 -13.11 -0.15
CA ALA A 211 13.20 -11.82 0.51
C ALA A 211 14.41 -10.92 0.15
N GLU A 212 15.61 -11.49 0.08
CA GLU A 212 16.81 -10.78 -0.39
C GLU A 212 16.66 -10.31 -1.84
N GLN A 213 16.19 -11.18 -2.75
CA GLN A 213 15.89 -10.82 -4.14
C GLN A 213 14.83 -9.72 -4.24
N ALA A 214 13.76 -9.81 -3.46
CA ALA A 214 12.71 -8.78 -3.43
C ALA A 214 13.25 -7.44 -2.88
N ALA A 215 14.25 -7.47 -1.99
CA ALA A 215 14.89 -6.27 -1.48
C ALA A 215 15.75 -5.60 -2.56
N ASP A 216 16.50 -6.40 -3.33
CA ASP A 216 17.24 -5.91 -4.50
C ASP A 216 16.28 -5.31 -5.55
N ASP A 217 15.14 -5.96 -5.80
CA ASP A 217 14.11 -5.45 -6.73
C ASP A 217 13.54 -4.09 -6.30
N VAL A 218 13.39 -3.84 -4.99
CA VAL A 218 13.02 -2.53 -4.44
C VAL A 218 14.09 -1.49 -4.79
N LEU A 219 15.37 -1.78 -4.55
CA LEU A 219 16.47 -0.87 -4.87
C LEU A 219 16.54 -0.57 -6.38
N ILE A 220 16.31 -1.58 -7.22
CA ILE A 220 16.23 -1.41 -8.68
C ILE A 220 15.06 -0.48 -9.04
N ALA A 221 13.89 -0.68 -8.44
CA ALA A 221 12.72 0.15 -8.73
C ALA A 221 12.92 1.62 -8.31
N GLU A 222 13.60 1.87 -7.19
CA GLU A 222 14.00 3.21 -6.74
C GLU A 222 14.96 3.87 -7.74
N GLU A 223 15.97 3.15 -8.22
CA GLU A 223 16.91 3.69 -9.20
C GLU A 223 16.27 3.91 -10.58
N ASP A 224 15.37 3.03 -11.00
CA ASP A 224 14.59 3.23 -12.22
C ASP A 224 13.70 4.48 -12.12
N LYS A 225 13.12 4.77 -10.94
CA LYS A 225 12.40 6.03 -10.67
C LYS A 225 13.30 7.24 -10.82
N ARG A 226 14.50 7.21 -10.26
CA ARG A 226 15.49 8.29 -10.42
C ARG A 226 15.91 8.46 -11.88
N ARG A 227 16.13 7.36 -12.61
CA ARG A 227 16.47 7.35 -14.03
C ARG A 227 15.38 8.02 -14.87
N VAL A 228 14.11 7.65 -14.67
CA VAL A 228 12.97 8.23 -15.40
C VAL A 228 12.85 9.72 -15.12
N ALA A 229 12.93 10.15 -13.85
CA ALA A 229 12.89 11.57 -13.50
C ALA A 229 14.00 12.37 -14.20
N ASN A 230 15.24 11.85 -14.20
CA ASN A 230 16.36 12.48 -14.90
C ASN A 230 16.15 12.55 -16.42
N ARG A 231 15.59 11.50 -17.03
CA ARG A 231 15.25 11.49 -18.45
C ARG A 231 14.20 12.57 -18.78
N VAL A 232 13.13 12.65 -17.99
CA VAL A 232 12.08 13.65 -18.16
C VAL A 232 12.66 15.06 -18.11
N ILE A 233 13.57 15.35 -17.17
CA ILE A 233 14.23 16.66 -17.09
C ILE A 233 15.06 16.97 -18.35
N GLN A 234 15.82 15.98 -18.85
CA GLN A 234 16.62 16.11 -20.07
C GLN A 234 15.75 16.39 -21.30
N ASP A 235 14.66 15.64 -21.45
CA ASP A 235 13.71 15.77 -22.56
C ASP A 235 13.03 17.14 -22.53
N VAL A 236 12.59 17.60 -21.35
CA VAL A 236 11.99 18.92 -21.16
C VAL A 236 12.97 20.03 -21.49
N ARG A 237 14.25 19.90 -21.10
CA ARG A 237 15.27 20.89 -21.44
C ARG A 237 15.47 21.00 -22.96
N SER A 238 15.56 19.86 -23.64
CA SER A 238 15.69 19.81 -25.10
C SER A 238 14.47 20.43 -25.79
N ALA A 239 13.27 20.04 -25.35
CA ALA A 239 12.01 20.57 -25.88
C ALA A 239 11.86 22.08 -25.63
N PHE A 240 12.22 22.56 -24.44
CA PHE A 240 12.17 23.97 -24.09
C PHE A 240 13.07 24.81 -25.00
N TRP A 241 14.33 24.42 -25.19
CA TRP A 241 15.24 25.16 -26.07
C TRP A 241 14.85 25.09 -27.53
N LYS A 242 14.27 23.97 -27.99
CA LYS A 242 13.67 23.87 -29.33
C LYS A 242 12.49 24.85 -29.48
N ALA A 243 11.61 24.95 -28.49
CA ALA A 243 10.48 25.87 -28.50
C ALA A 243 10.93 27.34 -28.50
N VAL A 244 11.90 27.71 -27.65
CA VAL A 244 12.48 29.06 -27.63
C VAL A 244 13.18 29.39 -28.95
N GLY A 245 13.87 28.41 -29.55
CA GLY A 245 14.48 28.55 -30.87
C GLY A 245 13.43 28.80 -31.96
N ALA A 246 12.34 28.04 -31.96
CA ALA A 246 11.23 28.19 -32.89
C ALA A 246 10.52 29.54 -32.72
N GLU A 247 10.25 29.98 -31.50
CA GLU A 247 9.64 31.30 -31.21
C GLU A 247 10.48 32.45 -31.78
N ARG A 248 11.80 32.39 -31.61
CA ARG A 248 12.73 33.39 -32.18
C ARG A 248 12.82 33.31 -33.70
N ALA A 249 12.80 32.10 -34.27
CA ALA A 249 12.83 31.90 -35.71
C ALA A 249 11.55 32.45 -36.36
N LEU A 250 10.37 32.18 -35.78
CA LEU A 250 9.08 32.71 -36.23
C LEU A 250 9.08 34.24 -36.28
N GLY A 251 9.64 34.92 -35.26
CA GLY A 251 9.77 36.37 -35.28
C GLY A 251 10.62 36.90 -36.45
N ARG A 252 11.71 36.22 -36.79
CA ARG A 252 12.58 36.59 -37.93
C ARG A 252 11.92 36.28 -39.27
N LEU A 253 11.23 35.14 -39.38
CA LEU A 253 10.50 34.75 -40.58
C LEU A 253 9.36 35.72 -40.87
N ALA A 254 8.64 36.18 -39.84
CA ALA A 254 7.60 37.20 -39.99
C ALA A 254 8.16 38.53 -40.54
N PHE A 255 9.30 38.98 -40.02
CA PHE A 255 9.99 40.17 -40.54
C PHE A 255 10.44 40.00 -42.00
N LEU A 256 11.04 38.85 -42.33
CA LEU A 256 11.50 38.57 -43.69
C LEU A 256 10.33 38.48 -44.69
N GLN A 257 9.21 37.88 -44.28
CA GLN A 257 8.00 37.78 -45.09
C GLN A 257 7.42 39.17 -45.41
N ASP A 258 7.40 40.08 -44.43
CA ASP A 258 6.95 41.47 -44.63
C ASP A 258 7.89 42.21 -45.60
N TRP A 259 9.20 42.08 -45.42
CA TRP A 259 10.20 42.68 -46.31
C TRP A 259 10.08 42.17 -47.76
N VAL A 260 9.96 40.85 -47.97
CA VAL A 260 9.78 40.26 -49.31
C VAL A 260 8.49 40.76 -49.96
N THR A 261 7.41 40.90 -49.19
CA THR A 261 6.12 41.40 -49.68
C THR A 261 6.22 42.87 -50.10
N GLN A 262 6.91 43.70 -49.32
CA GLN A 262 7.17 45.10 -49.66
C GLN A 262 8.05 45.22 -50.91
N ALA A 263 9.16 44.48 -50.97
CA ALA A 263 10.07 44.49 -52.12
C ALA A 263 9.38 44.06 -53.42
N LEU A 264 8.52 43.02 -53.37
CA LEU A 264 7.71 42.61 -54.53
C LEU A 264 6.78 43.74 -55.01
N GLY A 265 6.19 44.50 -54.09
CA GLY A 265 5.37 45.67 -54.40
C GLY A 265 6.17 46.80 -55.05
N GLU A 266 7.38 47.09 -54.55
CA GLU A 266 8.27 48.10 -55.13
C GLU A 266 8.73 47.71 -56.55
N VAL A 267 9.09 46.45 -56.76
CA VAL A 267 9.48 45.93 -58.08
C VAL A 267 8.34 46.03 -59.08
N HIS A 268 7.10 45.75 -58.66
CA HIS A 268 5.91 45.95 -59.50
C HIS A 268 5.77 47.42 -59.94
N GLN A 269 5.98 48.39 -59.04
CA GLN A 269 5.92 49.82 -59.38
C GLN A 269 7.06 50.25 -60.31
N ILE A 270 8.28 49.75 -60.11
CA ILE A 270 9.44 50.02 -60.99
C ILE A 270 9.15 49.52 -62.41
N ARG A 271 8.53 48.34 -62.54
CA ARG A 271 8.14 47.75 -63.81
C ARG A 271 7.04 48.54 -64.51
N GLU A 272 5.98 48.91 -63.79
CA GLU A 272 4.87 49.71 -64.35
C GLU A 272 5.33 51.08 -64.87
N ARG A 273 6.30 51.68 -64.19
CA ARG A 273 6.84 53.01 -64.54
C ARG A 273 8.06 52.96 -65.47
N ALA A 274 8.49 51.76 -65.90
CA ALA A 274 9.67 51.53 -66.73
C ALA A 274 10.95 52.22 -66.18
N LEU A 275 11.14 52.21 -64.86
CA LEU A 275 12.23 52.92 -64.18
C LEU A 275 13.58 52.16 -64.18
N ALA A 276 13.59 50.91 -64.65
CA ALA A 276 14.77 50.06 -64.75
C ALA A 276 14.70 49.13 -65.98
N ASP A 277 15.82 48.47 -66.31
CA ASP A 277 15.88 47.48 -67.39
C ASP A 277 14.91 46.30 -67.12
N PRO A 278 13.96 46.02 -68.03
CA PRO A 278 12.95 44.97 -67.85
C PRO A 278 13.53 43.60 -67.46
N LEU A 279 14.67 43.21 -68.03
CA LEU A 279 15.26 41.91 -67.75
C LEU A 279 15.73 41.79 -66.29
N THR A 280 16.38 42.85 -65.78
CA THR A 280 16.86 42.90 -64.39
C THR A 280 15.71 42.87 -63.38
N SER A 281 14.61 43.57 -63.68
CA SER A 281 13.43 43.60 -62.79
C SER A 281 12.73 42.24 -62.68
N LEU A 282 12.61 41.49 -63.78
CA LEU A 282 12.02 40.15 -63.79
C LEU A 282 12.89 39.09 -63.09
N GLN A 283 14.21 39.20 -63.22
CA GLN A 283 15.13 38.32 -62.50
C GLN A 283 15.01 38.52 -60.99
N TYR A 284 14.96 39.78 -60.55
CA TYR A 284 14.80 40.12 -59.14
C TYR A 284 13.41 39.71 -58.60
N GLU A 285 12.34 39.92 -59.36
CA GLU A 285 10.99 39.43 -59.01
C GLU A 285 10.96 37.90 -58.81
N ARG A 286 11.58 37.15 -59.73
CA ARG A 286 11.69 35.69 -59.63
C ARG A 286 12.44 35.25 -58.37
N GLU A 287 13.54 35.94 -58.04
CA GLU A 287 14.33 35.65 -56.83
C GLU A 287 13.51 35.88 -55.56
N LEU A 288 12.78 37.00 -55.49
CA LEU A 288 11.88 37.31 -54.36
C LEU A 288 10.74 36.27 -54.24
N LEU A 289 10.12 35.87 -55.35
CA LEU A 289 9.08 34.82 -55.35
C LEU A 289 9.63 33.44 -54.95
N SER A 290 10.88 33.14 -55.30
CA SER A 290 11.55 31.92 -54.87
C SER A 290 11.78 31.93 -53.36
N ALA A 291 12.33 33.03 -52.82
CA ALA A 291 12.54 33.22 -51.39
C ALA A 291 11.22 33.14 -50.61
N GLN A 292 10.13 33.73 -51.14
CA GLN A 292 8.80 33.67 -50.53
C GLN A 292 8.28 32.23 -50.43
N ARG A 293 8.43 31.42 -51.48
CA ARG A 293 8.02 30.01 -51.43
C ARG A 293 8.83 29.21 -50.42
N GLU A 294 10.13 29.46 -50.33
CA GLU A 294 11.01 28.79 -49.38
C GLU A 294 10.61 29.10 -47.93
N ILE A 295 10.27 30.36 -47.63
CA ILE A 295 9.77 30.78 -46.31
C ILE A 295 8.44 30.09 -45.96
N GLN A 296 7.54 29.90 -46.93
CA GLN A 296 6.23 29.26 -46.70
C GLN A 296 6.29 27.74 -46.52
N GLN A 297 7.40 27.09 -46.89
CA GLN A 297 7.58 25.64 -46.76
C GLN A 297 8.20 25.23 -45.41
N LEU A 298 8.70 26.19 -44.63
CA LEU A 298 9.33 25.99 -43.31
C LEU A 298 8.29 26.08 -42.18
#